data_AF-A0A3M1CAX2-F1
#
_entry.id   AF-A0A3M1CAX2-F1
#
_cell.length_a   1.000
_cell.length_b   1.000
_cell.length_c   1.000
_cell.angle_alpha   90.00
_cell.angle_beta   90.00
_cell.angle_gamma   90.00
#
_symmetry.space_group_name_H-M   'P 1'
#
loop_
_entity.id
_entity.type
_entity.pdbx_description
1 polymer ?
#
loop_
_entity_poly.entity_id
_entity_poly.type
_entity_poly.pdbx_seq_one_letter_code
_entity_poly.pdbx_strand_id
1 'polypeptide(L)'
;MTVTKTDICVIGAGSGGLSVAAGAVQMGARVVLVEAGEMGGDCLNAGCVPSKALLHAARAGMDWPAAHAHVRATIDAIAPHDSVERFEGLGVRVIRGFGSFSSPR
;
A
#
# COMPACT_ATOMS: atom_id res chain seq x y z
N MET A 1 12.33 -26.02 2.20
CA MET A 1 12.04 -24.59 2.49
C MET A 1 13.23 -23.78 2.01
N THR A 2 13.05 -22.84 1.09
CA THR A 2 14.17 -22.10 0.47
C THR A 2 14.24 -20.69 1.03
N VAL A 3 15.42 -20.28 1.49
CA VAL A 3 15.64 -18.95 2.07
C VAL A 3 15.92 -17.95 0.93
N THR A 4 15.12 -16.90 0.83
CA THR A 4 15.43 -15.75 -0.03
C THR A 4 16.29 -14.76 0.74
N LYS A 5 17.54 -14.54 0.30
CA LYS A 5 18.40 -13.48 0.88
C LYS A 5 18.00 -12.12 0.30
N THR A 6 17.79 -11.14 1.18
CA THR A 6 17.44 -9.76 0.86
C THR A 6 18.17 -8.84 1.85
N ASP A 7 18.32 -7.57 1.52
CA ASP A 7 18.92 -6.59 2.43
C ASP A 7 17.86 -6.03 3.37
N ILE A 8 16.63 -5.82 2.84
CA ILE A 8 15.46 -5.41 3.62
C ILE A 8 14.27 -6.30 3.27
N CYS A 9 13.55 -6.74 4.31
CA CYS A 9 12.26 -7.43 4.20
C CYS A 9 11.21 -6.57 4.91
N VAL A 10 10.20 -6.11 4.17
CA VAL A 10 9.10 -5.29 4.68
C VAL A 10 7.86 -6.19 4.79
N ILE A 11 7.22 -6.21 5.95
CA ILE A 11 5.94 -6.91 6.16
C ILE A 11 4.85 -5.86 6.32
N GLY A 12 3.93 -5.82 5.36
CA GLY A 12 2.86 -4.84 5.24
C GLY A 12 3.16 -3.77 4.18
N ALA A 13 2.25 -3.59 3.24
CA ALA A 13 2.24 -2.59 2.16
C ALA A 13 1.29 -1.41 2.47
N GLY A 14 1.22 -1.01 3.73
CA GLY A 14 0.67 0.29 4.13
C GLY A 14 1.66 1.43 3.89
N SER A 15 1.27 2.66 4.24
CA SER A 15 2.07 3.88 4.01
C SER A 15 3.53 3.77 4.45
N GLY A 16 3.79 3.24 5.65
CA GLY A 16 5.15 3.04 6.17
C GLY A 16 5.95 2.02 5.36
N GLY A 17 5.35 0.87 5.06
CA GLY A 17 6.03 -0.21 4.34
C GLY A 17 6.35 0.16 2.90
N LEU A 18 5.41 0.80 2.20
CA LEU A 18 5.61 1.32 0.85
C LEU A 18 6.69 2.39 0.81
N SER A 19 6.72 3.31 1.79
CA SER A 19 7.75 4.34 1.87
C SER A 19 9.15 3.75 2.07
N VAL A 20 9.28 2.77 2.98
CA VAL A 20 10.54 2.07 3.23
C VAL A 20 10.98 1.29 1.99
N ALA A 21 10.08 0.55 1.36
CA ALA A 21 10.41 -0.25 0.19
C ALA A 21 10.87 0.61 -1.00
N ALA A 22 10.16 1.71 -1.29
CA ALA A 22 10.51 2.62 -2.36
C ALA A 22 11.85 3.35 -2.10
N GLY A 23 12.07 3.84 -0.87
CA GLY A 23 13.32 4.50 -0.52
C GLY A 23 14.52 3.54 -0.54
N ALA A 24 14.35 2.34 0.02
CA ALA A 24 15.41 1.34 0.09
C ALA A 24 15.87 0.86 -1.29
N VAL A 25 14.94 0.57 -2.19
CA VAL A 25 15.30 0.10 -3.54
C VAL A 25 15.98 1.19 -4.36
N GLN A 26 15.58 2.46 -4.20
CA GLN A 26 16.25 3.60 -4.83
C GLN A 26 17.68 3.82 -4.33
N MET A 27 17.99 3.40 -3.09
CA MET A 27 19.35 3.39 -2.55
C MET A 27 20.15 2.12 -2.93
N GLY A 28 19.60 1.24 -3.76
CA GLY A 28 20.27 0.03 -4.25
C GLY A 28 20.14 -1.21 -3.37
N ALA A 29 19.30 -1.19 -2.32
CA ALA A 29 19.04 -2.37 -1.51
C ALA A 29 18.18 -3.38 -2.27
N ARG A 30 18.42 -4.68 -2.07
CA ARG A 30 17.47 -5.73 -2.45
C ARG A 30 16.33 -5.71 -1.44
N VAL A 31 15.11 -5.49 -1.93
CA VAL A 31 13.93 -5.36 -1.10
C VAL A 31 12.92 -6.45 -1.43
N VAL A 32 12.42 -7.11 -0.39
CA VAL A 32 11.23 -7.96 -0.45
C VAL A 32 10.11 -7.27 0.34
N LEU A 33 8.93 -7.14 -0.27
CA LEU A 33 7.72 -6.61 0.37
C LEU A 33 6.67 -7.73 0.44
N VAL A 34 6.11 -7.96 1.63
CA VAL A 34 5.11 -9.01 1.88
C VAL A 34 3.79 -8.35 2.27
N GLU A 35 2.71 -8.58 1.51
CA GLU A 35 1.37 -8.04 1.81
C GLU A 35 0.28 -9.08 1.58
N ALA A 36 -0.63 -9.24 2.55
CA ALA A 36 -1.70 -10.23 2.50
C ALA A 36 -3.04 -9.67 1.99
N GLY A 37 -3.34 -8.42 2.34
CA GLY A 37 -4.54 -7.67 1.98
C GLY A 37 -4.33 -6.71 0.82
N GLU A 38 -5.01 -5.57 0.86
CA GLU A 38 -4.97 -4.57 -0.20
C GLU A 38 -3.69 -3.73 -0.11
N MET A 39 -3.10 -3.43 -1.27
CA MET A 39 -1.98 -2.49 -1.35
C MET A 39 -2.41 -1.09 -0.92
N GLY A 40 -1.49 -0.29 -0.39
CA GLY A 40 -1.77 1.04 0.17
C GLY A 40 -2.27 1.00 1.62
N GLY A 41 -2.65 -0.19 2.12
CA GLY A 41 -3.12 -0.43 3.49
C GLY A 41 -4.32 0.43 3.86
N ASP A 42 -4.51 0.66 5.15
CA ASP A 42 -5.68 1.41 5.64
C ASP A 42 -5.73 2.82 5.07
N CYS A 43 -4.59 3.51 4.95
CA CYS A 43 -4.55 4.91 4.50
C CYS A 43 -5.32 5.11 3.18
N LEU A 44 -5.06 4.24 2.19
CA LEU A 44 -5.71 4.26 0.89
C LEU A 44 -7.13 3.69 0.95
N ASN A 45 -7.31 2.53 1.57
CA ASN A 45 -8.52 1.71 1.37
C ASN A 45 -9.65 2.01 2.36
N ALA A 46 -9.33 2.39 3.61
CA ALA A 46 -10.33 2.50 4.69
C ALA A 46 -10.12 3.68 5.67
N GLY A 47 -9.05 4.46 5.49
CA GLY A 47 -8.57 5.44 6.45
C GLY A 47 -8.57 6.86 5.90
N CYS A 48 -7.39 7.47 5.79
CA CYS A 48 -7.23 8.89 5.47
C CYS A 48 -7.86 9.29 4.13
N VAL A 49 -7.64 8.51 3.08
CA VAL A 49 -8.16 8.80 1.73
C VAL A 49 -9.70 8.79 1.71
N PRO A 50 -10.39 7.69 2.09
CA PRO A 50 -11.84 7.67 2.06
C PRO A 50 -12.47 8.64 3.05
N SER A 51 -11.90 8.81 4.25
CA SER A 51 -12.44 9.76 5.24
C SER A 51 -12.37 11.21 4.74
N LYS A 52 -11.27 11.64 4.12
CA LYS A 52 -11.13 12.99 3.59
C LYS A 52 -11.94 13.21 2.31
N ALA A 53 -12.04 12.21 1.44
CA ALA A 53 -12.93 12.27 0.27
C ALA A 53 -14.40 12.41 0.70
N LEU A 54 -14.85 11.66 1.72
CA LEU A 54 -16.21 11.77 2.24
C LEU A 54 -16.50 13.13 2.87
N LEU A 55 -15.56 13.65 3.68
CA LEU A 55 -15.68 15.00 4.27
C LEU A 55 -15.74 16.08 3.18
N HIS A 56 -14.99 15.92 2.10
CA HIS A 56 -15.05 16.83 0.95
C HIS A 56 -16.41 16.76 0.26
N ALA A 57 -16.91 15.56 -0.04
CA ALA A 57 -18.21 15.35 -0.67
C ALA A 57 -19.36 15.96 0.16
N ALA A 58 -19.33 15.76 1.49
CA ALA A 58 -20.31 16.36 2.40
C ALA A 58 -20.27 17.89 2.36
N ARG A 59 -19.06 18.49 2.37
CA ARG A 59 -18.90 19.95 2.26
C ARG A 59 -19.38 20.49 0.91
N ALA A 60 -19.29 19.69 -0.15
CA ALA A 60 -19.78 20.02 -1.49
C ALA A 60 -21.30 19.80 -1.65
N GLY A 61 -22.01 19.32 -0.61
CA GLY A 61 -23.45 19.09 -0.66
C GLY A 61 -23.88 17.89 -1.50
N MET A 62 -22.99 16.92 -1.73
CA MET A 62 -23.31 15.70 -2.46
C MET A 62 -24.31 14.83 -1.68
N ASP A 63 -25.23 14.18 -2.38
CA ASP A 63 -26.05 13.13 -1.79
C ASP A 63 -25.23 11.86 -1.52
N TRP A 64 -25.82 10.90 -0.82
CA TRP A 64 -25.10 9.69 -0.41
C TRP A 64 -24.54 8.87 -1.59
N PRO A 65 -25.31 8.60 -2.67
CA PRO A 65 -24.77 7.92 -3.85
C PRO A 65 -23.59 8.68 -4.49
N ALA A 66 -23.70 9.99 -4.69
CA ALA A 66 -22.63 10.79 -5.28
C ALA A 66 -21.38 10.86 -4.38
N ALA A 67 -21.57 10.99 -3.06
CA ALA A 67 -20.46 10.97 -2.10
C ALA A 67 -19.71 9.63 -2.11
N HIS A 68 -20.44 8.51 -2.16
CA HIS A 68 -19.82 7.19 -2.22
C HIS A 68 -19.10 6.96 -3.57
N ALA A 69 -19.65 7.47 -4.68
CA ALA A 69 -18.96 7.44 -5.97
C ALA A 69 -17.68 8.28 -5.95
N HIS A 70 -17.72 9.47 -5.33
CA HIS A 70 -16.55 10.34 -5.17
C HIS A 70 -15.44 9.69 -4.34
N VAL A 71 -15.79 9.02 -3.23
CA VAL A 71 -14.82 8.25 -2.43
C VAL A 71 -14.13 7.17 -3.27
N ARG A 72 -14.90 6.35 -3.98
CA ARG A 72 -14.35 5.29 -4.85
C ARG A 72 -13.43 5.87 -5.92
N ALA A 73 -13.88 6.90 -6.63
CA ALA A 73 -13.08 7.55 -7.66
C ALA A 73 -11.77 8.14 -7.12
N THR A 74 -11.77 8.64 -5.89
CA THR A 74 -10.54 9.15 -5.24
C THR A 74 -9.56 8.01 -4.94
N ILE A 75 -10.05 6.87 -4.45
CA ILE A 75 -9.22 5.68 -4.22
C ILE A 75 -8.66 5.17 -5.55
N ASP A 76 -9.51 5.02 -6.58
CA ASP A 76 -9.13 4.52 -7.90
C ASP A 76 -8.06 5.39 -8.57
N ALA A 77 -8.11 6.70 -8.36
CA ALA A 77 -7.10 7.63 -8.87
C ALA A 77 -5.73 7.49 -8.17
N ILE A 78 -5.69 7.08 -6.90
CA ILE A 78 -4.46 6.96 -6.11
C ILE A 78 -3.89 5.54 -6.21
N ALA A 79 -4.73 4.50 -6.20
CA ALA A 79 -4.34 3.10 -6.14
C ALA A 79 -3.20 2.66 -7.09
N PRO A 80 -3.08 3.16 -8.33
CA PRO A 80 -1.94 2.83 -9.19
C PRO A 80 -0.58 3.21 -8.60
N HIS A 81 -0.50 4.23 -7.73
CA HIS A 81 0.71 4.69 -7.07
C HIS A 81 1.19 3.78 -5.93
N ASP A 82 0.29 2.95 -5.41
CA ASP A 82 0.56 2.00 -4.33
C ASP A 82 0.54 0.54 -4.85
N SER A 83 0.27 0.35 -6.14
CA SER A 83 0.09 -0.96 -6.78
C SER A 83 1.32 -1.89 -6.73
N VAL A 84 1.08 -3.19 -6.87
CA VAL A 84 2.15 -4.18 -6.99
C VAL A 84 3.02 -3.86 -8.20
N GLU A 85 2.39 -3.56 -9.33
CA GLU A 85 3.04 -3.28 -10.61
C GLU A 85 4.02 -2.12 -10.50
N ARG A 86 3.66 -1.07 -9.75
CA ARG A 86 4.55 0.06 -9.50
C ARG A 86 5.76 -0.36 -8.67
N PHE A 87 5.56 -1.11 -7.60
CA PHE A 87 6.66 -1.52 -6.72
C PHE A 87 7.59 -2.54 -7.38
N GLU A 88 7.05 -3.47 -8.16
CA GLU A 88 7.84 -4.37 -9.00
C GLU A 88 8.60 -3.59 -10.09
N GLY A 89 7.98 -2.58 -10.69
CA GLY A 89 8.64 -1.66 -11.62
C GLY A 89 9.79 -0.85 -11.00
N LEU A 90 9.78 -0.61 -9.69
CA LEU A 90 10.88 0.00 -8.94
C LEU A 90 12.01 -1.00 -8.60
N GLY A 91 11.80 -2.30 -8.83
CA GLY A 91 12.74 -3.37 -8.48
C GLY A 91 12.47 -4.05 -7.13
N VAL A 92 11.34 -3.76 -6.48
CA VAL A 92 10.93 -4.45 -5.25
C VAL A 92 10.32 -5.80 -5.61
N ARG A 93 10.75 -6.88 -4.94
CA ARG A 93 10.06 -8.18 -5.07
C ARG A 93 8.84 -8.19 -4.15
N VAL A 94 7.64 -8.20 -4.72
CA VAL A 94 6.40 -8.28 -3.94
C VAL A 94 5.97 -9.73 -3.77
N ILE A 95 5.57 -10.12 -2.57
CA ILE A 95 5.01 -11.43 -2.23
C ILE A 95 3.63 -11.23 -1.62
N ARG A 96 2.62 -11.80 -2.25
CA ARG A 96 1.25 -11.77 -1.74
C ARG A 96 1.06 -12.85 -0.67
N GLY A 97 0.93 -12.46 0.60
CA GLY A 97 0.79 -13.38 1.71
C GLY A 97 1.07 -12.74 3.08
N PHE A 98 0.86 -13.52 4.15
CA PHE A 98 1.17 -13.10 5.52
C PHE A 98 2.65 -13.36 5.85
N GLY A 99 3.27 -12.42 6.54
CA GLY A 99 4.62 -12.55 7.08
C GLY A 99 4.61 -12.74 8.60
N SER A 100 5.52 -13.57 9.11
CA SER A 100 5.76 -13.74 10.55
C SER A 100 7.25 -13.95 10.80
N PHE A 101 7.77 -13.47 11.93
CA PHE A 101 9.15 -13.70 12.31
C PHE A 101 9.39 -15.17 12.70
N SER A 102 10.43 -15.77 12.15
CA SER A 102 10.87 -17.12 12.51
C SER A 102 11.94 -17.15 13.61
N SER A 103 12.65 -16.03 13.84
CA SER A 103 13.74 -15.88 14.82
C SER A 103 14.23 -14.42 14.92
N PRO A 104 14.94 -14.01 16.00
CA PRO A 104 15.05 -14.69 17.30
C PRO A 104 13.79 -14.43 18.14
N ARG A 105 13.40 -15.41 18.96
CA ARG A 105 12.33 -15.22 19.96
C ARG A 105 12.88 -14.55 21.20
#